data_AF-A0A0A8E607-F1
#
_entry.id   AF-A0A0A8E607-F1
#
_cell.length_a   1.000
_cell.length_b   1.000
_cell.length_c   1.000
_cell.angle_alpha   90.00
_cell.angle_beta   90.00
_cell.angle_gamma   90.00
#
_symmetry.space_group_name_H-M   'P 1'
#
loop_
_entity.id
_entity.type
_entity.pdbx_description
1 polymer ?
#
loop_
_entity_poly.entity_id
_entity_poly.type
_entity_poly.pdbx_seq_one_letter_code
_entity_poly.pdbx_strand_id
1 'polypeptide(L)'
;MNKEKLKAKIELDIIKLTAKARISKGIFLFCSIALILISAFNGILSAYAITKNPNPTAVKLFVAIAFINAIITFVTSLSSFFVFENMYKKTTEKIEFYHDKKIQLHKRKTNLDELAHELIETKIEN
;
A
#
# COMPACT_ATOMS: atom_id res chain seq x y z
N MET A 1 26.88 -22.80 -3.69
CA MET A 1 25.40 -22.95 -3.68
C MET A 1 24.96 -23.61 -4.99
N ASN A 2 24.11 -24.64 -4.98
CA ASN A 2 23.75 -25.36 -6.23
C ASN A 2 22.74 -24.55 -7.06
N LYS A 3 22.87 -24.54 -8.40
CA LYS A 3 22.08 -23.71 -9.33
C LYS A 3 20.57 -23.96 -9.19
N GLU A 4 20.19 -25.21 -8.93
CA GLU A 4 18.83 -25.65 -8.64
C GLU A 4 18.26 -25.04 -7.34
N LYS A 5 19.06 -25.01 -6.26
CA LYS A 5 18.65 -24.43 -4.97
C LYS A 5 18.45 -22.91 -5.06
N LEU A 6 19.25 -22.23 -5.89
CA LEU A 6 19.11 -20.79 -6.12
C LEU A 6 17.84 -20.45 -6.91
N LYS A 7 17.53 -21.24 -7.94
CA LYS A 7 16.27 -21.11 -8.69
C LYS A 7 15.04 -21.29 -7.80
N ALA A 8 15.02 -22.35 -6.99
CA ALA A 8 13.91 -22.63 -6.08
C ALA A 8 13.71 -21.50 -5.05
N LYS A 9 14.79 -20.91 -4.55
CA LYS A 9 14.73 -19.78 -3.61
C LYS A 9 14.12 -18.52 -4.26
N ILE A 10 14.56 -18.19 -5.48
CA ILE A 10 14.02 -17.04 -6.24
C ILE A 10 12.53 -17.23 -6.53
N GLU A 11 12.09 -18.43 -6.91
CA GLU A 11 10.67 -18.69 -7.15
C GLU A 11 9.82 -18.57 -5.89
N LEU A 12 10.32 -19.07 -4.76
CA LEU A 12 9.67 -18.89 -3.46
C LEU A 12 9.55 -17.41 -3.07
N ASP A 13 10.60 -16.63 -3.28
CA ASP A 13 10.60 -15.20 -2.95
C ASP A 13 9.63 -14.43 -3.86
N ILE A 14 9.56 -14.74 -5.16
CA ILE A 14 8.58 -14.16 -6.10
C ILE A 14 7.15 -14.48 -5.66
N ILE A 15 6.85 -15.74 -5.32
CA ILE A 15 5.50 -16.14 -4.89
C ILE A 15 5.11 -15.41 -3.61
N LYS A 16 6.02 -15.34 -2.61
CA LYS A 16 5.79 -14.64 -1.35
C LYS A 16 5.57 -13.15 -1.55
N LEU A 17 6.41 -12.49 -2.35
CA LEU A 17 6.28 -11.06 -2.67
C LEU A 17 4.97 -10.77 -3.38
N THR A 18 4.59 -11.60 -4.36
CA THR A 18 3.34 -11.46 -5.13
C THR A 18 2.12 -11.64 -4.23
N ALA A 19 2.13 -12.65 -3.35
CA ALA A 19 1.06 -12.89 -2.39
C ALA A 19 0.93 -11.72 -1.41
N LYS A 20 2.05 -11.23 -0.85
CA LYS A 20 2.08 -10.06 0.05
C LYS A 20 1.55 -8.81 -0.64
N ALA A 21 1.93 -8.57 -1.90
CA ALA A 21 1.44 -7.45 -2.71
C ALA A 21 -0.08 -7.53 -2.95
N ARG A 22 -0.62 -8.72 -3.22
CA ARG A 22 -2.06 -8.92 -3.43
C ARG A 22 -2.86 -8.70 -2.13
N ILE A 23 -2.40 -9.24 -1.01
CA ILE A 23 -3.04 -9.08 0.29
C ILE A 23 -3.02 -7.60 0.73
N SER A 24 -1.88 -6.93 0.62
CA SER A 24 -1.76 -5.52 0.98
C SER A 24 -2.63 -4.62 0.11
N LYS A 25 -2.76 -4.89 -1.20
CA LYS A 25 -3.73 -4.21 -2.08
C LYS A 25 -5.18 -4.44 -1.62
N GLY A 26 -5.53 -5.66 -1.22
CA GLY A 26 -6.85 -6.00 -0.71
C GLY A 26 -7.19 -5.27 0.58
N ILE A 27 -6.27 -5.27 1.56
CA ILE A 27 -6.42 -4.53 2.82
C ILE A 27 -6.54 -3.03 2.56
N PHE A 28 -5.69 -2.47 1.70
CA PHE A 28 -5.74 -1.06 1.35
C PHE A 28 -7.09 -0.67 0.74
N LEU A 29 -7.62 -1.48 -0.18
CA LEU A 29 -8.93 -1.24 -0.79
C LEU A 29 -10.05 -1.31 0.25
N PHE A 30 -10.03 -2.32 1.12
CA PHE A 30 -11.01 -2.47 2.19
C PHE A 30 -10.99 -1.28 3.16
N CYS A 31 -9.81 -0.89 3.65
CA CYS A 31 -9.65 0.27 4.52
C CYS A 31 -10.12 1.57 3.84
N SER A 32 -9.83 1.74 2.55
CA SER A 32 -10.26 2.91 1.79
C SER A 32 -11.79 3.00 1.71
N ILE A 33 -12.46 1.87 1.43
CA ILE A 33 -13.93 1.81 1.40
C ILE A 33 -14.51 2.07 2.80
N ALA A 34 -13.92 1.49 3.85
CA ALA A 34 -14.37 1.70 5.21
C ALA A 34 -14.25 3.18 5.64
N LEU A 35 -13.14 3.84 5.28
CA LEU A 35 -12.92 5.27 5.52
C LEU A 35 -13.98 6.14 4.83
N ILE A 36 -14.33 5.83 3.58
CA ILE A 36 -15.38 6.54 2.85
C ILE A 36 -16.72 6.39 3.56
N LEU A 37 -17.07 5.17 4.00
CA LEU A 37 -18.31 4.91 4.74
C LEU A 37 -18.36 5.67 6.06
N ILE A 38 -17.29 5.64 6.86
CA ILE A 38 -17.21 6.37 8.14
C ILE A 38 -17.35 7.88 7.89
N SER A 39 -16.68 8.42 6.88
CA SER A 39 -16.78 9.83 6.50
C SER A 39 -18.21 10.21 6.10
N ALA A 40 -18.90 9.36 5.33
CA ALA A 40 -20.28 9.57 4.94
C ALA A 40 -21.23 9.57 6.15
N PHE A 41 -21.07 8.61 7.08
CA PHE A 41 -21.84 8.58 8.32
C PHE A 41 -21.62 9.81 9.19
N ASN A 42 -20.37 10.27 9.33
CA ASN A 42 -20.06 11.51 10.05
C ASN A 42 -20.73 12.73 9.41
N GLY A 43 -20.77 12.80 8.08
CA GLY A 43 -21.50 13.84 7.36
C GLY A 43 -23.01 13.83 7.66
N ILE A 44 -23.63 12.66 7.63
CA ILE A 44 -25.07 12.48 7.93
C ILE A 44 -25.38 12.86 9.39
N LEU A 45 -24.57 12.41 10.34
CA LEU A 45 -24.72 12.76 11.76
C LEU A 45 -24.60 14.27 11.99
N SER A 46 -23.64 14.91 11.32
CA SER A 46 -23.48 16.36 11.37
C SER A 46 -24.69 17.09 10.79
N ALA A 47 -25.21 16.66 9.64
CA ALA A 47 -26.41 17.21 9.02
C ALA A 47 -27.66 17.03 9.91
N TYR A 48 -27.81 15.88 10.56
CA TYR A 48 -28.89 15.63 11.51
C TYR A 48 -28.79 16.57 12.74
N ALA A 49 -27.60 16.73 13.32
CA ALA A 49 -27.36 17.64 14.43
C ALA A 49 -27.64 19.10 14.06
N ILE A 50 -27.36 19.50 12.82
CA ILE A 50 -27.70 20.83 12.29
C ILE A 50 -29.22 21.00 12.17
N THR A 51 -29.91 20.00 11.65
CA THR A 51 -31.35 20.10 11.31
C THR A 51 -32.26 20.05 12.54
N LYS A 52 -31.89 19.26 13.55
CA LYS A 52 -32.72 19.02 14.75
C LYS A 52 -32.39 19.91 15.94
N ASN A 53 -31.30 20.68 15.90
CA ASN A 53 -30.87 21.47 17.04
C ASN A 53 -31.48 22.88 17.00
N PRO A 54 -32.29 23.26 18.00
CA PRO A 54 -32.94 24.57 18.03
C PRO A 54 -31.99 25.73 18.35
N ASN A 55 -30.76 25.45 18.81
CA ASN A 55 -29.79 26.48 19.14
C ASN A 55 -28.91 26.86 17.92
N PRO A 56 -29.07 28.06 17.34
CA PRO A 56 -28.34 28.46 16.13
C PRO A 56 -26.83 28.59 16.35
N THR A 57 -26.37 28.86 17.56
CA THR A 57 -24.93 28.92 17.90
C THR A 57 -24.30 27.53 17.86
N ALA A 58 -25.00 26.52 18.37
CA ALA A 58 -24.54 25.14 18.32
C ALA A 58 -24.50 24.61 16.88
N VAL A 59 -25.50 24.97 16.06
CA VAL A 59 -25.57 24.61 14.64
C VAL A 59 -24.35 25.14 13.88
N LYS A 60 -23.99 26.42 14.05
CA LYS A 60 -22.79 27.00 13.42
C LYS A 60 -21.50 26.26 13.81
N LEU A 61 -21.41 25.84 15.07
CA LEU A 61 -20.26 25.09 15.57
C LEU A 61 -20.17 23.69 14.93
N PHE A 62 -21.29 22.98 14.81
CA PHE A 62 -21.34 21.68 14.13
C PHE A 62 -21.03 21.77 12.64
N VAL A 63 -21.48 22.84 11.95
CA VAL A 63 -21.10 23.09 10.56
C VAL A 63 -19.59 23.28 10.42
N ALA A 64 -18.98 24.10 11.29
CA ALA A 64 -17.55 24.35 11.26
C ALA A 64 -16.74 23.06 11.50
N ILE A 65 -17.14 22.24 12.48
CA ILE A 65 -16.50 20.95 12.78
C ILE A 65 -16.63 20.00 11.60
N ALA A 66 -17.82 19.90 11.00
CA ALA A 66 -18.05 19.04 9.84
C ALA A 66 -17.16 19.44 8.65
N PHE A 67 -17.00 20.74 8.41
CA PHE A 67 -16.15 21.26 7.36
C PHE A 67 -14.67 20.95 7.61
N ILE A 68 -14.17 21.18 8.82
CA ILE A 68 -12.78 20.85 9.19
C ILE A 68 -12.52 19.36 9.06
N ASN A 69 -13.44 18.51 9.53
CA ASN A 69 -13.31 17.05 9.40
C ASN A 69 -13.27 16.60 7.94
N ALA A 70 -14.05 17.22 7.06
CA ALA A 70 -14.01 16.93 5.62
C ALA A 70 -12.63 17.25 5.02
N ILE A 71 -12.04 18.39 5.37
CA ILE A 71 -10.69 18.77 4.92
C ILE A 71 -9.64 17.78 5.43
N ILE A 72 -9.65 17.46 6.73
CA ILE A 72 -8.69 16.51 7.32
C ILE A 72 -8.79 15.15 6.65
N THR A 73 -10.02 14.66 6.43
CA THR A 73 -10.26 13.37 5.76
C THR A 73 -9.73 13.38 4.33
N PHE A 74 -9.94 14.48 3.59
CA PHE A 74 -9.41 14.64 2.24
C PHE A 74 -7.87 14.61 2.20
N VAL A 75 -7.20 15.40 3.06
CA VAL A 75 -5.74 15.45 3.13
C VAL A 75 -5.15 14.10 3.53
N THR A 76 -5.76 13.43 4.51
CA THR A 76 -5.32 12.10 4.97
C THR A 76 -5.47 11.05 3.87
N SER A 77 -6.56 11.10 3.10
CA SER A 77 -6.77 10.23 1.95
C SER A 77 -5.71 10.43 0.87
N LEU A 78 -5.40 11.69 0.54
CA LEU A 78 -4.36 12.03 -0.44
C LEU A 78 -2.97 11.57 0.01
N SER A 79 -2.62 11.79 1.29
CA SER A 79 -1.35 11.31 1.86
C SER A 79 -1.24 9.79 1.80
N SER A 80 -2.33 9.08 2.13
CA SER A 80 -2.36 7.62 2.09
C SER A 80 -2.22 7.09 0.66
N PHE A 81 -2.80 7.79 -0.32
CA PHE A 81 -2.66 7.47 -1.73
C PHE A 81 -1.21 7.57 -2.19
N PHE A 82 -0.50 8.67 -1.90
CA PHE A 82 0.91 8.83 -2.28
C PHE A 82 1.84 7.83 -1.61
N VAL A 83 1.61 7.52 -0.34
CA VAL A 83 2.38 6.49 0.38
C VAL A 83 2.17 5.12 -0.28
N PHE A 84 0.93 4.79 -0.63
CA PHE A 84 0.61 3.54 -1.31
C PHE A 84 1.21 3.48 -2.72
N GLU A 85 1.15 4.56 -3.50
CA GLU A 85 1.74 4.65 -4.82
C GLU A 85 3.27 4.43 -4.77
N ASN A 86 3.95 5.10 -3.84
CA ASN A 86 5.39 4.91 -3.63
C ASN A 86 5.74 3.49 -3.20
N MET A 87 4.96 2.89 -2.30
CA MET A 87 5.15 1.49 -1.89
C MET A 87 4.93 0.52 -3.06
N TYR A 88 3.88 0.76 -3.85
CA TYR A 88 3.54 -0.05 -5.01
C TYR A 88 4.66 0.01 -6.05
N LYS A 89 5.14 1.21 -6.38
CA LYS A 89 6.26 1.42 -7.31
C LYS A 89 7.52 0.67 -6.86
N LYS A 90 7.93 0.84 -5.59
CA LYS A 90 9.08 0.12 -5.01
C LYS A 90 8.91 -1.41 -5.06
N THR A 91 7.70 -1.89 -4.81
CA THR A 91 7.41 -3.34 -4.82
C THR A 91 7.47 -3.89 -6.26
N THR A 92 6.94 -3.14 -7.24
CA THR A 92 7.00 -3.50 -8.65
C THR A 92 8.44 -3.52 -9.16
N GLU A 93 9.24 -2.49 -8.85
CA GLU A 93 10.67 -2.44 -9.19
C GLU A 93 11.42 -3.64 -8.60
N LYS A 94 11.11 -4.03 -7.36
CA LYS A 94 11.69 -5.22 -6.71
C LYS A 94 11.29 -6.52 -7.44
N ILE A 95 10.04 -6.65 -7.85
CA ILE A 95 9.56 -7.82 -8.61
C ILE A 95 10.25 -7.89 -9.99
N GLU A 96 10.36 -6.77 -10.70
CA GLU A 96 11.05 -6.69 -11.98
C GLU A 96 12.53 -7.06 -11.86
N PHE A 97 13.20 -6.59 -10.81
CA PHE A 97 14.58 -6.98 -10.50
C PHE A 97 14.74 -8.50 -10.35
N TYR A 98 13.90 -9.16 -9.53
CA TYR A 98 13.97 -10.63 -9.38
C TYR A 98 13.64 -11.37 -10.68
N HIS A 99 12.72 -10.83 -11.48
CA HIS A 99 12.37 -11.41 -12.77
C HIS A 99 13.53 -11.33 -13.77
N ASP A 100 14.18 -10.17 -13.87
CA ASP A 100 15.35 -9.98 -14.75
C ASP A 100 16.52 -10.88 -14.32
N LYS A 101 16.79 -10.98 -13.01
CA LYS A 101 17.82 -11.91 -12.50
C LYS A 101 17.49 -13.38 -12.77
N LYS A 102 16.21 -13.79 -12.76
CA LYS A 102 15.78 -15.15 -13.19
C LYS A 102 16.09 -15.40 -14.67
N ILE A 103 15.92 -14.40 -15.54
CA ILE A 103 16.27 -14.47 -16.97
C ILE A 103 17.79 -14.55 -17.16
N GLN A 104 18.57 -13.74 -16.43
CA GLN A 104 20.03 -13.79 -16.46
C GLN A 104 20.58 -15.15 -16.00
N LEU A 105 19.93 -15.80 -15.03
CA LEU A 105 20.23 -17.17 -14.59
C LEU A 105 19.98 -18.26 -15.66
N HIS A 106 19.11 -17.99 -16.64
CA HIS A 106 18.85 -18.88 -17.77
C HIS A 106 19.85 -18.73 -18.91
N LYS A 107 20.61 -17.61 -18.98
CA LYS A 107 21.69 -17.45 -19.96
C LYS A 107 22.91 -18.31 -19.58
N ARG A 108 23.63 -18.84 -20.57
CA ARG A 108 24.68 -19.87 -20.40
C ARG A 108 25.97 -19.39 -19.72
N LYS A 109 26.23 -18.08 -19.65
CA LYS A 109 27.38 -17.47 -18.95
C LYS A 109 26.86 -16.58 -17.84
N THR A 110 26.73 -17.13 -16.64
CA THR A 110 26.31 -16.35 -15.48
C THR A 110 27.26 -16.68 -14.34
N ASN A 111 27.92 -15.64 -13.81
CA ASN A 111 28.81 -15.76 -12.68
C ASN A 111 27.95 -15.94 -11.42
N LEU A 112 27.84 -17.19 -10.96
CA LEU A 112 26.90 -17.60 -9.93
C LEU A 112 27.17 -16.94 -8.57
N ASP A 113 28.42 -16.63 -8.27
CA ASP A 113 28.81 -15.99 -7.00
C ASP A 113 28.47 -14.50 -6.98
N GLU A 114 28.66 -13.80 -8.10
CA GLU A 114 28.30 -12.38 -8.25
C GLU A 114 26.77 -12.19 -8.12
N LEU A 115 26.00 -13.05 -8.78
CA LEU A 115 24.54 -13.01 -8.74
C LEU A 115 24.00 -13.44 -7.36
N ALA A 116 24.69 -14.35 -6.66
CA ALA A 116 24.37 -14.69 -5.28
C ALA A 116 24.66 -13.54 -4.31
N HIS A 117 25.77 -12.81 -4.52
CA HIS A 117 26.14 -11.65 -3.72
C HIS A 117 25.13 -10.51 -3.87
N GLU A 118 24.72 -10.19 -5.10
CA GLU A 118 23.66 -9.20 -5.37
C GLU A 118 22.33 -9.60 -4.73
N LEU A 119 21.94 -10.88 -4.78
CA LEU A 119 20.71 -11.37 -4.15
C LEU A 119 20.76 -11.32 -2.62
N ILE A 120 21.97 -11.41 -2.03
CA ILE A 120 22.19 -11.27 -0.58
C ILE A 120 22.19 -9.81 -0.16
N GLU A 121 22.82 -8.91 -0.92
CA GLU A 121 22.77 -7.46 -0.65
C GLU A 121 21.36 -6.88 -0.85
N THR A 122 20.60 -7.39 -1.82
CA THR A 122 19.19 -7.01 -2.04
C THR A 122 18.22 -7.70 -1.06
N LYS A 123 18.74 -8.52 -0.13
CA LYS A 123 18.00 -9.04 1.02
C LYS A 123 17.77 -7.91 2.03
N ILE A 124 17.04 -6.91 1.57
CA ILE A 124 16.65 -5.72 2.33
C ILE A 124 15.70 -6.16 3.45
N GLU A 125 16.04 -5.70 4.64
CA GLU A 125 15.47 -5.90 5.97
C GLU A 125 13.95 -6.12 6.01
N ASN A 126 13.53 -6.99 6.93
CA ASN A 126 12.13 -7.32 7.24
C ASN A 126 11.31 -6.10 7.65
#